data_AF-A0A1F9PJC4-F1
#
_entry.id   AF-A0A1F9PJC4-F1
#
_cell.length_a   1.000
_cell.length_b   1.000
_cell.length_c   1.000
_cell.angle_alpha   90.00
_cell.angle_beta   90.00
_cell.angle_gamma   90.00
#
_symmetry.space_group_name_H-M   'P 1'
#
loop_
_entity.id
_entity.type
_entity.pdbx_description
1 polymer ?
#
loop_
_entity_poly.entity_id
_entity_poly.type
_entity_poly.pdbx_seq_one_letter_code
_entity_poly.pdbx_strand_id
1 'polypeptide(L)' 'MGIDEAARTVLRTYAYPGNVRELQNIIERAVALTEGDTVTLTDLPPDLQKLPPPGTAAGPP' A
#
# COMPACT_ATOMS: atom_id res chain seq x y z
N MET A 1 9.47 9.88 6.64
CA MET A 1 8.50 8.78 6.43
C MET A 1 7.14 9.31 5.96
N GLY A 2 7.05 9.62 4.68
CA GLY A 2 5.80 9.80 3.94
C GLY A 2 5.27 8.48 3.39
N ILE A 3 4.06 8.51 2.84
CA ILE A 3 3.48 7.37 2.12
C ILE A 3 3.02 7.90 0.76
N ASP A 4 3.45 7.22 -0.29
CA ASP A 4 3.05 7.50 -1.66
C ASP A 4 1.52 7.44 -1.83
N GLU A 5 0.98 8.22 -2.76
CA GLU A 5 -0.45 8.33 -2.97
C GLU A 5 -1.11 7.01 -3.39
N ALA A 6 -0.45 6.21 -4.22
CA ALA A 6 -0.95 4.90 -4.62
C ALA A 6 -1.00 3.94 -3.42
N ALA A 7 0.07 3.90 -2.63
CA ALA A 7 0.14 3.12 -1.40
C ALA A 7 -0.93 3.56 -0.38
N ARG A 8 -1.08 4.87 -0.14
CA ARG A 8 -2.13 5.40 0.75
C ARG A 8 -3.53 5.02 0.34
N THR A 9 -3.78 4.92 -0.96
CA THR A 9 -5.13 4.66 -1.43
C THR A 9 -5.46 3.17 -1.38
N VAL A 10 -4.51 2.31 -1.72
CA VAL A 10 -4.62 0.87 -1.47
C VAL A 10 -4.82 0.57 0.01
N LEU A 11 -4.02 1.19 0.89
CA LEU A 11 -4.16 1.07 2.35
C LEU A 11 -5.53 1.55 2.85
N ARG A 12 -6.18 2.52 2.19
CA ARG A 12 -7.52 2.98 2.56
C ARG A 12 -8.65 2.12 1.98
N THR A 13 -8.38 1.41 0.90
CA THR A 13 -9.39 0.62 0.17
C THR A 13 -9.46 -0.82 0.66
N TYR A 14 -8.37 -1.32 1.23
CA TYR A 14 -8.33 -2.68 1.76
C TYR A 14 -9.22 -2.83 3.01
N ALA A 15 -10.03 -3.87 3.04
CA ALA A 15 -11.02 -4.08 4.11
C ALA A 15 -10.43 -4.66 5.42
N TYR A 16 -9.16 -5.08 5.41
CA TYR A 16 -8.43 -5.68 6.55
C TYR A 16 -9.24 -6.75 7.30
N PRO A 17 -9.36 -7.98 6.76
CA PRO A 17 -10.13 -9.05 7.39
C PRO A 17 -9.64 -9.40 8.81
N GLY A 18 -8.36 -9.16 9.12
CA GLY A 18 -7.78 -9.34 10.47
C GLY A 18 -7.84 -8.13 11.41
N ASN A 19 -8.59 -7.06 11.08
CA ASN A 19 -8.65 -5.79 11.83
C ASN A 19 -7.31 -5.04 11.92
N VAL A 20 -7.17 -4.14 12.90
CA VAL A 20 -6.01 -3.26 13.13
C VAL A 20 -4.66 -3.99 13.26
N ARG A 21 -4.65 -5.26 13.68
CA ARG A 21 -3.42 -6.07 13.78
C ARG A 21 -2.80 -6.33 12.41
N GLU A 22 -3.66 -6.51 11.40
CA GLU A 22 -3.23 -6.74 10.03
C GLU A 22 -2.64 -5.47 9.43
N LEU A 23 -3.32 -4.34 9.64
CA LEU A 23 -2.78 -3.02 9.29
C LEU A 23 -1.41 -2.78 9.94
N GLN A 24 -1.25 -3.09 11.24
CA GLN A 24 0.02 -2.94 11.92
C GLN A 24 1.13 -3.79 11.28
N ASN A 25 0.89 -5.08 11.04
CA ASN A 25 1.85 -5.96 10.39
C ASN A 25 2.26 -5.46 9.00
N ILE A 26 1.28 -4.94 8.25
CA ILE A 26 1.49 -4.37 6.92
C ILE A 26 2.40 -3.15 7.00
N ILE A 27 2.11 -2.21 7.91
CA ILE A 27 2.90 -0.97 8.06
C ILE A 27 4.29 -1.27 8.61
N GLU A 28 4.42 -2.15 9.60
CA GLU A 28 5.73 -2.56 10.14
C GLU A 28 6.61 -3.16 9.05
N ARG A 29 6.04 -4.05 8.23
CA ARG A 29 6.76 -4.65 7.11
C ARG A 29 7.11 -3.62 6.03
N ALA A 30 6.19 -2.73 5.69
CA ALA A 30 6.44 -1.69 4.71
C ALA A 30 7.58 -0.76 5.15
N VAL A 31 7.55 -0.29 6.39
CA VAL A 31 8.62 0.55 6.97
C VAL A 31 9.95 -0.20 7.03
N ALA A 32 9.94 -1.50 7.32
CA ALA A 32 11.15 -2.33 7.34
C ALA A 32 11.75 -2.58 5.94
N LEU A 33 10.93 -2.54 4.89
CA LEU A 33 11.35 -2.74 3.50
C LEU A 33 11.71 -1.43 2.79
N THR A 34 11.13 -0.31 3.21
CA THR A 34 11.42 0.99 2.64
C THR A 34 12.84 1.43 3.01
N GLU A 35 13.74 1.47 2.02
CA GLU A 35 15.13 1.93 2.18
C GLU A 35 15.27 3.46 2.18
N GLY A 36 14.14 4.20 2.11
CA GLY A 36 14.11 5.66 2.02
C GLY A 36 13.09 6.31 2.95
N ASP A 37 12.73 7.55 2.63
CA ASP A 37 11.82 8.36 3.45
C ASP A 37 10.35 8.24 3.06
N THR A 38 10.02 7.48 2.01
CA THR A 38 8.67 7.35 1.46
C THR A 38 8.33 5.90 1.18
N VAL A 39 7.26 5.40 1.80
CA VAL A 39 6.70 4.07 1.53
C VAL A 39 5.94 4.09 0.21
N THR A 40 6.33 3.23 -0.72
CA THR A 40 5.71 3.08 -2.04
C THR A 40 4.87 1.81 -2.13
N LEU A 41 4.10 1.66 -3.21
CA LEU A 41 3.24 0.48 -3.39
C LEU A 41 4.04 -0.83 -3.42
N THR A 42 5.26 -0.81 -3.95
CA THR A 42 6.16 -1.97 -4.03
C THR A 42 6.68 -2.42 -2.68
N ASP A 43 6.70 -1.53 -1.69
CA ASP A 43 7.13 -1.84 -0.32
C ASP A 43 6.02 -2.48 0.49
N LEU A 44 4.77 -2.39 0.03
CA LEU A 44 3.63 -3.03 0.67
C LEU A 44 3.65 -4.56 0.41
N PRO A 45 3.00 -5.37 1.26
CA PRO A 45 2.85 -6.79 1.01
C PRO A 45 2.11 -7.10 -0.31
N PRO A 46 2.36 -8.29 -0.90
CA PRO A 46 1.89 -8.64 -2.24
C PRO A 46 0.36 -8.65 -2.39
N ASP A 47 -0.39 -8.86 -1.30
CA ASP A 47 -1.86 -8.79 -1.33
C ASP A 47 -2.36 -7.37 -1.59
N LEU A 48 -1.64 -6.36 -1.09
CA LEU A 48 -1.91 -4.95 -1.35
C LEU A 48 -1.45 -4.51 -2.74
N GLN A 49 -0.30 -5.02 -3.20
CA GLN A 49 0.20 -4.74 -4.55
C GLN A 49 -0.76 -5.19 -5.66
N LYS A 50 -1.58 -6.22 -5.39
CA LYS A 50 -2.59 -6.74 -6.33
C LYS A 50 -3.85 -5.89 -6.39
N LEU A 51 -4.08 -5.00 -5.43
CA LEU A 51 -5.23 -4.10 -5.53
C LEU A 51 -4.96 -3.07 -6.62
N PRO A 52 -5.92 -2.89 -7.54
CA PRO A 52 -5.77 -1.88 -8.58
C PRO A 52 -5.60 -0.51 -7.89
N PRO A 53 -4.56 0.27 -8.22
CA PRO A 53 -4.50 1.65 -7.77
C PRO A 53 -5.73 2.36 -8.32
N PRO A 54 -6.49 3.09 -7.48
CA PRO A 54 -7.63 3.86 -7.96
C PRO A 54 -7.11 4.98 -8.84
N GLY A 55 -7.22 4.77 -10.15
CA GLY A 55 -6.62 5.64 -11.16
C GLY A 55 -6.28 4.95 -12.48
N THR A 56 -6.18 3.61 -12.53
CA THR A 56 -5.98 2.89 -13.81
C THR A 56 -7.26 2.82 -14.68
N ALA A 57 -8.30 3.57 -14.35
CA ALA A 57 -9.35 3.89 -15.31
C ALA A 57 -8.84 4.98 -16.29
N ALA A 58 -8.13 4.55 -17.33
CA ALA A 58 -7.80 5.26 -18.57
C ALA A 58 -6.80 6.45 -18.45
N GLY A 59 -5.84 6.63 -19.37
CA GLY A 59 -5.99 6.36 -20.80
C GLY A 59 -4.79 5.72 -21.51
N PRO A 60 -5.06 4.96 -22.59
CA PRO A 60 -4.14 4.76 -23.72
C PRO A 60 -4.14 6.03 -24.61
N PRO A 61 -3.28 6.19 -25.64
CA PRO A 61 -2.45 5.21 -26.37
C PRO A 61 -0.96 5.13 -25.99
#